data_AF-A0A6C0UUF4-F1
#
_entry.id   AF-A0A6C0UUF4-F1
#
_cell.length_a   1.000
_cell.length_b   1.000
_cell.length_c   1.000
_cell.angle_alpha   90.00
_cell.angle_beta   90.00
_cell.angle_gamma   90.00
#
_symmetry.space_group_name_H-M   'P 1'
#
loop_
_entity.id
_entity.type
_entity.pdbx_description
1 polymer ?
#
loop_
_entity_poly.entity_id
_entity_poly.type
_entity_poly.pdbx_seq_one_letter_code
_entity_poly.pdbx_strand_id
1 'polypeptide(L)'
;MKATIYGEDEIVTGVEVIDNANIEHDIQVERDGSIYAHQQDGYPDIAANRTNEGNELVNQARRYARYHVYQERGYEAFPWDENLPQIETVGKAIEELSAEEFEQYFGEFYEAVSGPVSGKGSISLNEFSAALDREVSAYYVDVFLNEEDQIAATSDAHPIIINEDWETEITTPTEHAGRVPDARIELVPIPVPTIDQFQTIVYHQTQCQIRDYYIVMGEEPPQEYRVLGFGKYKFAVKYRDDQLPMYEDYTRLDADIPGYSFGLDLGENPELEDQVKSLLSSFTGG
;
A
#
# COMPACT_ATOMS: atom_id res chain seq x y z
N MET A 1 -4.25 19.19 0.54
CA MET A 1 -5.63 19.22 1.10
C MET A 1 -5.68 20.10 2.34
N LYS A 2 -6.88 20.50 2.77
CA LYS A 2 -7.14 21.12 4.09
C LYS A 2 -8.48 20.63 4.60
N ALA A 3 -8.63 20.48 5.92
CA ALA A 3 -9.90 20.06 6.50
C ALA A 3 -10.22 20.81 7.79
N THR A 4 -11.51 20.90 8.11
CA THR A 4 -12.01 21.39 9.40
C THR A 4 -13.26 20.61 9.79
N ILE A 5 -13.32 20.16 11.05
CA ILE A 5 -14.53 19.57 11.62
C ILE A 5 -15.49 20.70 12.01
N TYR A 6 -16.69 20.73 11.41
CA TYR A 6 -17.70 21.76 11.68
C TYR A 6 -18.80 21.30 12.66
N GLY A 7 -18.94 19.99 12.87
CA GLY A 7 -19.98 19.43 13.73
C GLY A 7 -19.85 17.91 13.91
N GLU A 8 -20.53 17.39 14.92
CA GLU A 8 -20.52 15.95 15.23
C GLU A 8 -21.80 15.58 16.00
N ASP A 9 -22.34 14.40 15.72
CA ASP A 9 -23.39 13.75 16.52
C ASP A 9 -23.02 12.30 16.86
N GLU A 10 -23.99 11.52 17.36
CA GLU A 10 -23.77 10.12 17.77
C GLU A 10 -23.43 9.18 16.60
N ILE A 11 -23.70 9.59 15.35
CA ILE A 11 -23.55 8.76 14.14
C ILE A 11 -22.34 9.24 13.33
N VAL A 12 -22.25 10.55 13.06
CA VAL A 12 -21.28 11.12 12.10
C VAL A 12 -20.47 12.27 12.68
N THR A 13 -19.27 12.44 12.12
CA THR A 13 -18.49 13.69 12.19
C THR A 13 -18.56 14.39 10.83
N GLY A 14 -19.02 15.65 10.82
CA GLY A 14 -19.08 16.49 9.64
C GLY A 14 -17.76 17.23 9.42
N VAL A 15 -17.20 17.08 8.22
CA VAL A 15 -15.89 17.59 7.81
C VAL A 15 -16.04 18.40 6.54
N GLU A 16 -15.55 19.64 6.56
CA GLU A 16 -15.32 20.42 5.34
C GLU A 16 -13.90 20.13 4.87
N VAL A 17 -13.73 19.70 3.62
CA VAL A 17 -12.43 19.45 2.98
C VAL A 17 -12.27 20.36 1.78
N ILE A 18 -11.14 21.06 1.69
CA ILE A 18 -10.70 21.76 0.49
C ILE A 18 -9.66 20.90 -0.20
N ASP A 19 -9.97 20.45 -1.42
CA ASP A 19 -9.07 19.61 -2.20
C ASP A 19 -7.93 20.40 -2.86
N ASN A 20 -7.03 19.70 -3.54
CA ASN A 20 -5.88 20.33 -4.21
C ASN A 20 -6.25 21.18 -5.44
N ALA A 21 -7.47 21.02 -5.96
CA ALA A 21 -8.03 21.89 -7.00
C ALA A 21 -8.76 23.12 -6.40
N ASN A 22 -8.75 23.28 -5.07
CA ASN A 22 -9.48 24.29 -4.30
C ASN A 22 -11.01 24.14 -4.41
N ILE A 23 -11.50 22.93 -4.59
CA ILE A 23 -12.91 22.59 -4.49
C ILE A 23 -13.24 22.25 -3.03
N GLU A 24 -14.36 22.78 -2.56
CA GLU A 24 -14.89 22.51 -1.22
C GLU A 24 -15.80 21.27 -1.25
N HIS A 25 -15.62 20.41 -0.27
CA HIS A 25 -16.39 19.19 -0.06
C HIS A 25 -16.95 19.19 1.35
N ASP A 26 -18.25 18.96 1.49
CA ASP A 26 -18.90 18.63 2.76
C ASP A 26 -19.02 17.11 2.86
N ILE A 27 -18.34 16.50 3.82
CA ILE A 27 -18.24 15.05 3.98
C ILE A 27 -18.63 14.68 5.41
N GLN A 28 -19.58 13.74 5.53
CA GLN A 28 -19.98 13.17 6.81
C GLN A 28 -19.41 11.76 6.92
N VAL A 29 -18.58 11.56 7.93
CA VAL A 29 -17.84 10.31 8.18
C VAL A 29 -18.44 9.63 9.40
N GLU A 30 -18.87 8.37 9.25
CA GLU A 30 -19.30 7.54 10.38
C GLU A 30 -18.12 7.06 11.22
N ARG A 31 -18.39 6.53 12.41
CA ARG A 31 -17.35 6.05 13.34
C ARG A 31 -16.50 4.90 12.79
N ASP A 32 -17.05 4.11 11.86
CA ASP A 32 -16.35 3.02 11.17
C ASP A 32 -15.64 3.48 9.88
N GLY A 33 -15.64 4.78 9.59
CA GLY A 33 -15.04 5.35 8.39
C GLY A 33 -15.92 5.30 7.14
N SER A 34 -17.10 4.70 7.19
CA SER A 34 -18.04 4.78 6.07
C SER A 34 -18.46 6.24 5.81
N ILE A 35 -18.75 6.56 4.55
CA ILE A 35 -19.13 7.92 4.15
C ILE A 35 -20.66 7.97 4.12
N TYR A 36 -21.25 8.64 5.11
CA TYR A 36 -22.69 8.81 5.22
C TYR A 36 -23.23 9.75 4.12
N ALA A 37 -22.55 10.88 3.93
CA ALA A 37 -22.87 11.85 2.90
C ALA A 37 -21.61 12.53 2.36
N HIS A 38 -21.65 12.93 1.10
CA HIS A 38 -20.61 13.72 0.44
C HIS A 38 -21.28 14.66 -0.56
N GLN A 39 -21.08 15.97 -0.38
CA GLN A 39 -21.55 17.02 -1.29
C GLN A 39 -20.38 17.91 -1.73
N GLN A 40 -20.42 18.36 -2.99
CA GLN A 40 -19.44 19.26 -3.60
C GLN A 40 -20.03 19.81 -4.91
N ASP A 41 -19.58 20.98 -5.37
CA ASP A 41 -20.08 21.64 -6.59
C ASP A 41 -19.02 21.80 -7.70
N GLY A 42 -17.78 21.32 -7.49
CA GLY A 42 -16.66 21.46 -8.44
C GLY A 42 -16.59 20.39 -9.54
N TYR A 43 -17.22 19.24 -9.31
CA TYR A 43 -17.24 18.07 -10.18
C TYR A 43 -18.69 17.64 -10.47
N PRO A 44 -18.97 16.98 -11.60
CA PRO A 44 -20.30 16.42 -11.87
C PRO A 44 -20.83 15.51 -10.74
N ASP A 45 -22.12 15.58 -10.40
CA ASP A 45 -22.70 14.77 -9.31
C ASP A 45 -22.67 13.27 -9.58
N ILE A 46 -22.91 12.90 -10.85
CA ILE A 46 -22.90 11.51 -11.30
C ILE A 46 -21.46 11.12 -11.60
N ALA A 47 -20.93 10.12 -10.89
CA ALA A 47 -19.54 9.66 -11.03
C ALA A 47 -19.17 9.28 -12.47
N ALA A 48 -20.09 8.65 -13.21
CA ALA A 48 -19.90 8.28 -14.61
C ALA A 48 -19.77 9.48 -15.57
N ASN A 49 -20.15 10.69 -15.13
CA ASN A 49 -19.99 11.92 -15.90
C ASN A 49 -18.70 12.68 -15.53
N ARG A 50 -17.96 12.26 -14.50
CA ARG A 50 -16.68 12.87 -14.12
C ARG A 50 -15.56 12.35 -15.02
N THR A 51 -14.50 13.14 -15.16
CA THR A 51 -13.21 12.64 -15.67
C THR A 51 -12.59 11.68 -14.66
N ASN A 52 -11.63 10.86 -15.10
CA ASN A 52 -10.90 9.97 -14.19
C ASN A 52 -10.20 10.75 -13.07
N GLU A 53 -9.52 11.85 -13.42
CA GLU A 53 -8.92 12.78 -12.46
C GLU A 53 -9.95 13.37 -11.48
N GLY A 54 -11.12 13.81 -11.97
CA GLY A 54 -12.18 14.32 -11.10
C GLY A 54 -12.76 13.26 -10.16
N ASN A 55 -12.86 12.00 -10.61
CA ASN A 55 -13.21 10.90 -9.72
C ASN A 55 -12.13 10.67 -8.66
N GLU A 56 -10.86 10.76 -9.03
CA GLU A 56 -9.76 10.58 -8.08
C GLU A 56 -9.69 11.70 -7.04
N LEU A 57 -9.87 12.97 -7.42
CA LEU A 57 -9.92 14.11 -6.48
C LEU A 57 -11.05 13.96 -5.45
N VAL A 58 -12.24 13.52 -5.89
CA VAL A 58 -13.36 13.19 -4.98
C VAL A 58 -13.00 12.04 -4.02
N ASN A 59 -12.27 11.03 -4.50
CA ASN A 59 -11.81 9.92 -3.67
C ASN A 59 -10.72 10.35 -2.68
N GLN A 60 -9.78 11.20 -3.11
CA GLN A 60 -8.76 11.81 -2.24
C GLN A 60 -9.43 12.58 -1.10
N ALA A 61 -10.44 13.42 -1.40
CA ALA A 61 -11.20 14.16 -0.39
C ALA A 61 -11.86 13.25 0.66
N ARG A 62 -12.42 12.10 0.23
CA ARG A 62 -12.99 11.10 1.15
C ARG A 62 -11.94 10.45 2.05
N ARG A 63 -10.79 10.03 1.49
CA ARG A 63 -9.71 9.44 2.29
C ARG A 63 -9.11 10.45 3.26
N TYR A 64 -8.90 11.68 2.81
CA TYR A 64 -8.39 12.75 3.66
C TYR A 64 -9.36 13.12 4.79
N ALA A 65 -10.68 13.14 4.54
CA ALA A 65 -11.68 13.35 5.58
C ALA A 65 -11.61 12.29 6.68
N ARG A 66 -11.54 11.00 6.30
CA ARG A 66 -11.36 9.88 7.23
C ARG A 66 -10.10 10.05 8.09
N TYR A 67 -8.98 10.36 7.43
CA TYR A 67 -7.71 10.57 8.11
C TYR A 67 -7.75 11.76 9.08
N HIS A 68 -8.38 12.87 8.69
CA HIS A 68 -8.53 14.03 9.55
C HIS A 68 -9.40 13.73 10.77
N VAL A 69 -10.51 13.00 10.62
CA VAL A 69 -11.34 12.55 11.75
C VAL A 69 -10.54 11.67 12.71
N TYR A 70 -9.77 10.72 12.18
CA TYR A 70 -8.87 9.91 12.99
C TYR A 70 -7.87 10.77 13.78
N GLN A 71 -7.17 11.70 13.11
CA GLN A 71 -6.16 12.56 13.76
C GLN A 71 -6.77 13.42 14.89
N GLU A 72 -7.99 13.93 14.70
CA GLU A 72 -8.63 14.86 15.63
C GLU A 72 -9.48 14.18 16.72
N ARG A 73 -9.89 12.92 16.55
CA ARG A 73 -10.80 12.21 17.46
C ARG A 73 -10.31 10.84 17.92
N GLY A 74 -9.40 10.22 17.20
CA GLY A 74 -8.90 8.86 17.48
C GLY A 74 -9.87 7.74 17.10
N TYR A 75 -10.93 8.02 16.33
CA TYR A 75 -11.79 6.97 15.79
C TYR A 75 -11.06 6.21 14.69
N GLU A 76 -11.13 4.88 14.71
CA GLU A 76 -10.62 4.01 13.62
C GLU A 76 -11.53 4.12 12.39
N ALA A 77 -11.54 5.31 11.78
CA ALA A 77 -12.41 5.67 10.67
C ALA A 77 -11.81 5.23 9.31
N PHE A 78 -11.21 4.04 9.24
CA PHE A 78 -10.56 3.52 8.04
C PHE A 78 -11.09 2.13 7.68
N PRO A 79 -11.20 1.82 6.38
CA PRO A 79 -11.13 0.42 5.96
C PRO A 79 -9.88 -0.24 6.54
N TRP A 80 -10.00 -1.50 6.94
CA TRP A 80 -8.92 -2.23 7.61
C TRP A 80 -7.61 -2.22 6.81
N ASP A 81 -7.69 -2.36 5.48
CA ASP A 81 -6.53 -2.39 4.59
C ASP A 81 -5.94 -1.02 4.33
N GLU A 82 -6.63 0.06 4.73
CA GLU A 82 -6.24 1.47 4.63
C GLU A 82 -5.85 2.12 5.98
N ASN A 83 -5.67 1.32 7.02
CA ASN A 83 -5.36 1.80 8.36
C ASN A 83 -3.87 2.14 8.54
N LEU A 84 -3.51 3.39 8.23
CA LEU A 84 -2.14 3.94 8.33
C LEU A 84 -1.44 3.64 9.68
N PRO A 85 -2.04 3.94 10.84
CA PRO A 85 -1.46 3.61 12.16
C PRO A 85 -1.13 2.13 12.34
N GLN A 86 -2.00 1.23 11.86
CA GLN A 86 -1.76 -0.20 11.98
C GLN A 86 -0.65 -0.67 11.06
N ILE A 87 -0.54 -0.13 9.84
CA ILE A 87 0.58 -0.42 8.94
C ILE A 87 1.91 0.02 9.57
N GLU A 88 1.94 1.19 10.22
CA GLU A 88 3.13 1.66 10.95
C GLU A 88 3.51 0.73 12.12
N THR A 89 2.50 0.28 12.88
CA THR A 89 2.68 -0.65 14.01
C THR A 89 3.20 -2.00 13.54
N VAL A 90 2.60 -2.57 12.48
CA VAL A 90 3.07 -3.81 11.85
C VAL A 90 4.49 -3.65 11.31
N GLY A 91 4.82 -2.53 10.67
CA GLY A 91 6.18 -2.25 10.20
C GLY A 91 7.22 -2.31 11.32
N LYS A 92 6.95 -1.66 12.45
CA LYS A 92 7.84 -1.72 13.63
C LYS A 92 7.96 -3.13 14.18
N ALA A 93 6.84 -3.84 14.30
CA ALA A 93 6.84 -5.22 14.78
C ALA A 93 7.68 -6.13 13.87
N ILE A 94 7.63 -5.96 12.54
CA ILE A 94 8.46 -6.69 11.58
C ILE A 94 9.94 -6.37 11.76
N GLU A 95 10.30 -5.09 11.93
CA GLU A 95 11.69 -4.64 12.09
C GLU A 95 12.34 -5.21 13.37
N GLU A 96 11.55 -5.41 14.43
CA GLU A 96 12.02 -5.91 15.73
C GLU A 96 12.17 -7.43 15.80
N LEU A 97 11.64 -8.20 14.83
CA LEU A 97 11.76 -9.66 14.82
C LEU A 97 13.22 -10.10 14.64
N SER A 98 13.60 -11.17 15.36
CA SER A 98 14.81 -11.92 14.99
C SER A 98 14.62 -12.67 13.67
N ALA A 99 15.71 -13.03 13.01
CA ALA A 99 15.67 -13.82 11.78
C ALA A 99 14.87 -15.13 11.92
N GLU A 100 15.00 -15.82 13.07
CA GLU A 100 14.27 -17.06 13.36
C GLU A 100 12.75 -16.82 13.49
N GLU A 101 12.35 -15.75 14.18
CA GLU A 101 10.93 -15.40 14.32
C GLU A 101 10.34 -14.91 13.00
N PHE A 102 11.10 -14.11 12.24
CA PHE A 102 10.68 -13.66 10.93
C PHE A 102 10.51 -14.84 9.95
N GLU A 103 11.44 -15.80 9.93
CA GLU A 103 11.29 -17.03 9.16
C GLU A 103 10.05 -17.83 9.58
N GLN A 104 9.75 -17.89 10.89
CA GLN A 104 8.57 -18.57 11.40
C GLN A 104 7.25 -17.97 10.85
N TYR A 105 7.15 -16.64 10.76
CA TYR A 105 5.93 -15.97 10.31
C TYR A 105 5.84 -15.75 8.80
N PHE A 106 6.98 -15.50 8.14
CA PHE A 106 7.03 -15.08 6.74
C PHE A 106 7.75 -16.08 5.83
N GLY A 107 8.20 -17.24 6.33
CA GLY A 107 8.91 -18.24 5.54
C GLY A 107 8.10 -18.74 4.33
N GLU A 108 6.81 -19.03 4.51
CA GLU A 108 5.96 -19.43 3.38
C GLU A 108 5.77 -18.29 2.36
N PHE A 109 5.66 -17.06 2.84
CA PHE A 109 5.58 -15.88 1.98
C PHE A 109 6.89 -15.63 1.21
N TYR A 110 8.03 -15.84 1.86
CA TYR A 110 9.35 -15.80 1.24
C TYR A 110 9.46 -16.85 0.11
N GLU A 111 9.07 -18.10 0.37
CA GLU A 111 9.08 -19.16 -0.64
C GLU A 111 8.11 -18.85 -1.80
N ALA A 112 6.94 -18.28 -1.53
CA ALA A 112 5.99 -17.90 -2.58
C ALA A 112 6.52 -16.76 -3.48
N VAL A 113 7.14 -15.74 -2.88
CA VAL A 113 7.67 -14.58 -3.59
C VAL A 113 8.98 -14.87 -4.32
N SER A 114 9.87 -15.66 -3.69
CA SER A 114 11.20 -15.99 -4.24
C SER A 114 11.20 -17.27 -5.09
N GLY A 115 10.26 -18.19 -4.86
CA GLY A 115 10.13 -19.49 -5.54
C GLY A 115 10.10 -19.42 -7.06
N PRO A 116 9.27 -18.54 -7.67
CA PRO A 116 9.28 -18.32 -9.12
C PRO A 116 10.66 -17.90 -9.66
N VAL A 117 11.54 -17.38 -8.81
CA VAL A 117 12.79 -16.73 -9.18
C VAL A 117 14.01 -17.35 -8.48
N SER A 118 13.92 -18.59 -8.01
CA SER A 118 15.00 -19.28 -7.29
C SER A 118 15.49 -20.53 -8.01
N GLY A 119 15.82 -20.37 -9.29
CA GLY A 119 16.78 -21.22 -10.00
C GLY A 119 18.22 -20.88 -9.59
N LYS A 120 19.04 -21.87 -9.25
CA LYS A 120 20.46 -21.72 -8.82
C LYS A 120 21.44 -21.26 -9.92
N GLY A 121 21.02 -20.37 -10.79
CA GLY A 121 21.82 -19.70 -11.80
C GLY A 121 21.26 -18.30 -12.03
N SER A 122 22.01 -17.41 -12.68
CA SER A 122 21.47 -16.12 -13.13
C SER A 122 20.20 -16.39 -13.92
N ILE A 123 19.04 -16.13 -13.34
CA ILE A 123 17.77 -16.34 -14.03
C ILE A 123 17.75 -15.37 -15.19
N SER A 124 17.63 -15.91 -16.40
CA SER A 124 17.51 -15.06 -17.57
C SER A 124 16.19 -14.29 -17.48
N LEU A 125 16.15 -13.06 -18.02
CA LEU A 125 14.93 -12.24 -18.08
C LEU A 125 13.72 -13.01 -18.67
N ASN A 126 13.99 -13.95 -19.58
CA ASN A 126 12.98 -14.81 -20.17
C ASN A 126 12.46 -15.90 -19.22
N GLU A 127 13.30 -16.43 -18.32
CA GLU A 127 12.89 -17.39 -17.30
C GLU A 127 12.16 -16.69 -16.15
N PHE A 128 12.60 -15.48 -15.74
CA PHE A 128 11.87 -14.64 -14.78
C PHE A 128 10.47 -14.27 -15.31
N SER A 129 10.40 -13.81 -16.56
CA SER A 129 9.13 -13.48 -17.24
C SER A 129 8.24 -14.69 -17.54
N ALA A 130 8.79 -15.91 -17.58
CA ALA A 130 8.03 -17.14 -17.79
C ALA A 130 7.62 -17.82 -16.47
N ALA A 131 8.33 -17.54 -15.38
CA ALA A 131 8.04 -18.06 -14.05
C ALA A 131 7.12 -17.15 -13.24
N LEU A 132 7.11 -15.84 -13.53
CA LEU A 132 5.89 -15.04 -13.41
C LEU A 132 4.84 -15.72 -14.29
N ASP A 133 4.00 -16.57 -13.70
CA ASP A 133 2.79 -17.00 -14.36
C ASP A 133 2.08 -15.74 -14.83
N ARG A 134 1.71 -15.64 -16.12
CA ARG A 134 1.12 -14.41 -16.67
C ARG A 134 -0.19 -14.03 -15.96
N GLU A 135 -0.72 -14.92 -15.13
CA GLU A 135 -1.90 -14.74 -14.29
C GLU A 135 -1.58 -14.18 -12.87
N VAL A 136 -0.41 -14.49 -12.29
CA VAL A 136 -0.06 -14.07 -10.91
C VAL A 136 0.77 -12.79 -10.93
N SER A 137 0.21 -11.70 -10.42
CA SER A 137 0.85 -10.38 -10.46
C SER A 137 1.66 -10.04 -9.20
N ALA A 138 1.24 -10.57 -8.05
CA ALA A 138 1.89 -10.38 -6.76
C ALA A 138 1.43 -11.49 -5.80
N TYR A 139 1.98 -11.50 -4.60
CA TYR A 139 1.50 -12.29 -3.47
C TYR A 139 1.18 -11.36 -2.30
N TYR A 140 0.27 -11.78 -1.44
CA TYR A 140 0.02 -11.13 -0.17
C TYR A 140 0.04 -12.09 1.01
N VAL A 141 0.27 -11.52 2.19
CA VAL A 141 0.10 -12.16 3.48
C VAL A 141 -0.56 -11.18 4.43
N ASP A 142 -1.55 -11.66 5.19
CA ASP A 142 -2.24 -10.89 6.23
C ASP A 142 -1.51 -11.06 7.57
N VAL A 143 -1.30 -9.96 8.29
CA VAL A 143 -0.57 -9.91 9.57
C VAL A 143 -1.52 -9.59 10.71
N PHE A 144 -1.39 -10.34 11.80
CA PHE A 144 -2.20 -10.20 13.01
C PHE A 144 -1.30 -9.90 14.22
N LEU A 145 -1.58 -8.80 14.91
CA LEU A 145 -0.92 -8.39 16.14
C LEU A 145 -1.66 -8.92 17.37
N ASN A 146 -0.92 -9.08 18.47
CA ASN A 146 -1.46 -9.28 19.80
C ASN A 146 -1.72 -7.93 20.52
N GLU A 147 -2.17 -7.98 21.78
CA GLU A 147 -2.45 -6.78 22.58
C GLU A 147 -1.18 -5.97 22.97
N GLU A 148 0.01 -6.52 22.73
CA GLU A 148 1.32 -5.91 22.98
C GLU A 148 1.98 -5.40 21.69
N ASP A 149 1.21 -5.26 20.61
CA ASP A 149 1.67 -4.82 19.27
C ASP A 149 2.74 -5.73 18.63
N GLN A 150 2.83 -6.99 19.06
CA GLN A 150 3.74 -7.99 18.48
C GLN A 150 3.01 -8.89 17.49
N ILE A 151 3.73 -9.37 16.47
CA ILE A 151 3.18 -10.34 15.51
C ILE A 151 2.82 -11.64 16.24
N ALA A 152 1.53 -11.99 16.16
CA ALA A 152 0.96 -13.18 16.76
C ALA A 152 0.72 -14.29 15.72
N ALA A 153 0.37 -13.89 14.49
CA ALA A 153 0.10 -14.80 13.40
C ALA A 153 0.20 -14.10 12.04
N THR A 154 0.36 -14.91 11.01
CA THR A 154 0.20 -14.55 9.61
C THR A 154 -0.81 -15.49 8.95
N SER A 155 -1.46 -15.05 7.87
CA SER A 155 -2.17 -15.98 6.97
C SER A 155 -1.18 -16.82 6.16
N ASP A 156 -1.70 -17.78 5.41
CA ASP A 156 -0.95 -18.38 4.30
C ASP A 156 -0.60 -17.30 3.26
N ALA A 157 0.38 -17.57 2.41
CA ALA A 157 0.68 -16.71 1.27
C ALA A 157 -0.35 -16.91 0.14
N HIS A 158 -0.97 -15.82 -0.30
CA HIS A 158 -2.02 -15.85 -1.32
C HIS A 158 -1.58 -15.12 -2.59
N PRO A 159 -1.82 -15.68 -3.80
CA PRO A 159 -1.54 -14.96 -5.04
C PRO A 159 -2.59 -13.86 -5.29
N ILE A 160 -2.14 -12.74 -5.84
CA ILE A 160 -2.99 -11.70 -6.46
C ILE A 160 -3.09 -12.02 -7.94
N ILE A 161 -4.29 -12.37 -8.38
CA ILE A 161 -4.61 -12.71 -9.77
C ILE A 161 -5.43 -11.57 -10.38
N ILE A 162 -5.03 -11.07 -11.55
CA ILE A 162 -5.83 -10.06 -12.25
C ILE A 162 -7.01 -10.74 -12.94
N ASN A 163 -8.18 -10.60 -12.35
CA ASN A 163 -9.46 -11.03 -12.91
C ASN A 163 -10.46 -9.86 -12.87
N GLU A 164 -11.76 -10.06 -13.12
CA GLU A 164 -12.74 -8.97 -13.06
C GLU A 164 -13.04 -8.51 -11.62
N ASP A 165 -12.77 -9.35 -10.63
CA ASP A 165 -13.13 -9.15 -9.22
C ASP A 165 -11.90 -8.80 -8.34
N TRP A 166 -10.72 -8.61 -8.93
CA TRP A 166 -9.45 -8.52 -8.21
C TRP A 166 -9.45 -7.45 -7.12
N GLU A 167 -10.07 -6.29 -7.37
CA GLU A 167 -10.18 -5.21 -6.37
C GLU A 167 -10.95 -5.66 -5.12
N THR A 168 -12.01 -6.44 -5.32
CA THR A 168 -12.81 -6.99 -4.20
C THR A 168 -12.01 -8.05 -3.47
N GLU A 169 -11.30 -8.93 -4.18
CA GLU A 169 -10.48 -9.98 -3.57
C GLU A 169 -9.35 -9.39 -2.70
N ILE A 170 -8.63 -8.39 -3.20
CA ILE A 170 -7.50 -7.80 -2.45
C ILE A 170 -7.93 -6.87 -1.30
N THR A 171 -9.20 -6.48 -1.23
CA THR A 171 -9.76 -5.68 -0.12
C THR A 171 -10.58 -6.53 0.86
N THR A 172 -10.81 -7.80 0.54
CA THR A 172 -11.45 -8.77 1.43
C THR A 172 -10.38 -9.34 2.38
N PRO A 173 -10.58 -9.23 3.71
CA PRO A 173 -9.65 -9.79 4.68
C PRO A 173 -9.72 -11.32 4.67
N THR A 174 -8.58 -12.00 4.88
CA THR A 174 -8.58 -13.45 5.08
C THR A 174 -9.27 -13.78 6.41
N GLU A 175 -10.09 -14.83 6.43
CA GLU A 175 -10.69 -15.31 7.68
C GLU A 175 -9.62 -15.94 8.58
N HIS A 176 -9.33 -15.30 9.73
CA HIS A 176 -8.43 -15.87 10.73
C HIS A 176 -9.00 -15.69 12.14
N ALA A 177 -9.41 -16.81 12.76
CA ALA A 177 -9.93 -16.83 14.14
C ALA A 177 -11.05 -15.81 14.43
N GLY A 178 -11.82 -15.40 13.41
CA GLY A 178 -12.88 -14.39 13.53
C GLY A 178 -12.39 -12.96 13.76
N ARG A 179 -11.11 -12.67 13.50
CA ARG A 179 -10.51 -11.33 13.53
C ARG A 179 -10.20 -10.84 12.12
N VAL A 180 -10.22 -9.52 11.95
CA VAL A 180 -9.71 -8.82 10.77
C VAL A 180 -8.19 -8.64 10.95
N PRO A 181 -7.38 -8.73 9.88
CA PRO A 181 -5.95 -8.45 9.95
C PRO A 181 -5.64 -7.01 10.32
N ASP A 182 -4.50 -6.78 10.95
CA ASP A 182 -4.02 -5.45 11.30
C ASP A 182 -3.33 -4.78 10.10
N ALA A 183 -2.66 -5.55 9.25
CA ALA A 183 -2.19 -5.09 7.95
C ALA A 183 -2.08 -6.24 6.94
N ARG A 184 -1.94 -5.88 5.66
CA ARG A 184 -1.65 -6.81 4.56
C ARG A 184 -0.36 -6.39 3.88
N ILE A 185 0.61 -7.29 3.82
CA ILE A 185 1.86 -7.12 3.08
C ILE A 185 1.66 -7.67 1.66
N GLU A 186 2.15 -6.95 0.65
CA GLU A 186 1.96 -7.28 -0.76
C GLU A 186 3.30 -7.13 -1.48
N LEU A 187 3.77 -8.20 -2.14
CA LEU A 187 5.02 -8.19 -2.88
C LEU A 187 4.86 -8.85 -4.24
N VAL A 188 5.42 -8.19 -5.25
CA VAL A 188 5.67 -8.82 -6.55
C VAL A 188 6.78 -9.88 -6.41
N PRO A 189 6.81 -10.92 -7.25
CA PRO A 189 7.93 -11.87 -7.26
C PRO A 189 9.27 -11.17 -7.43
N ILE A 190 10.22 -11.46 -6.55
CA ILE A 190 11.54 -10.84 -6.51
C ILE A 190 12.59 -11.89 -6.11
N PRO A 191 13.80 -11.87 -6.71
CA PRO A 191 14.86 -12.77 -6.32
C PRO A 191 15.52 -12.24 -5.05
N VAL A 192 15.07 -12.74 -3.91
CA VAL A 192 15.69 -12.43 -2.62
C VAL A 192 16.51 -13.65 -2.19
N PRO A 193 17.82 -13.53 -1.97
CA PRO A 193 18.68 -14.69 -1.74
C PRO A 193 18.71 -15.15 -0.28
N THR A 194 18.30 -14.32 0.69
CA THR A 194 18.25 -14.69 2.12
C THR A 194 17.00 -14.18 2.82
N ILE A 195 16.60 -14.87 3.89
CA ILE A 195 15.46 -14.49 4.72
C ILE A 195 15.66 -13.13 5.42
N ASP A 196 16.89 -12.84 5.88
CA ASP A 196 17.23 -11.55 6.51
C ASP A 196 17.00 -10.37 5.55
N GLN A 197 17.39 -10.53 4.27
CA GLN A 197 17.15 -9.50 3.26
C GLN A 197 15.67 -9.38 2.91
N PHE A 198 14.92 -10.49 2.99
CA PHE A 198 13.48 -10.46 2.81
C PHE A 198 12.79 -9.65 3.90
N GLN A 199 13.24 -9.74 5.16
CA GLN A 199 12.76 -8.89 6.25
C GLN A 199 12.94 -7.41 5.95
N THR A 200 14.13 -7.00 5.47
CA THR A 200 14.38 -5.61 5.06
C THR A 200 13.42 -5.16 3.97
N ILE A 201 13.12 -6.03 3.00
CA ILE A 201 12.21 -5.72 1.90
C ILE A 201 10.76 -5.62 2.38
N VAL A 202 10.31 -6.55 3.22
CA VAL A 202 8.97 -6.53 3.81
C VAL A 202 8.79 -5.28 4.68
N TYR A 203 9.79 -4.90 5.47
CA TYR A 203 9.78 -3.65 6.21
C TYR A 203 9.69 -2.43 5.28
N HIS A 204 10.56 -2.34 4.27
CA HIS A 204 10.52 -1.26 3.28
C HIS A 204 9.17 -1.16 2.54
N GLN A 205 8.53 -2.31 2.30
CA GLN A 205 7.22 -2.38 1.70
C GLN A 205 6.15 -1.70 2.58
N THR A 206 6.20 -1.83 3.91
CA THR A 206 5.29 -1.09 4.82
C THR A 206 5.47 0.42 4.69
N GLN A 207 6.72 0.89 4.52
CA GLN A 207 7.01 2.30 4.29
C GLN A 207 6.42 2.78 2.95
N CYS A 208 6.52 1.96 1.91
CA CYS A 208 5.89 2.21 0.61
C CYS A 208 4.35 2.22 0.69
N GLN A 209 3.74 1.41 1.55
CA GLN A 209 2.29 1.45 1.76
C GLN A 209 1.87 2.76 2.47
N ILE A 210 2.61 3.16 3.51
CA ILE A 210 2.35 4.43 4.21
C ILE A 210 2.45 5.59 3.22
N ARG A 211 3.49 5.62 2.39
CA ARG A 211 3.64 6.57 1.28
C ARG A 211 2.41 6.60 0.39
N ASP A 212 1.96 5.43 -0.08
CA ASP A 212 0.85 5.36 -1.02
C ASP A 212 -0.42 5.99 -0.45
N TYR A 213 -0.68 5.75 0.84
CA TYR A 213 -1.83 6.33 1.52
C TYR A 213 -1.80 7.85 1.56
N TYR A 214 -0.64 8.46 1.86
CA TYR A 214 -0.50 9.92 1.76
C TYR A 214 -0.77 10.42 0.33
N ILE A 215 -0.17 9.78 -0.67
CA ILE A 215 -0.31 10.17 -2.08
C ILE A 215 -1.78 10.10 -2.54
N VAL A 216 -2.48 9.01 -2.22
CA VAL A 216 -3.90 8.82 -2.61
C VAL A 216 -4.90 9.52 -1.69
N MET A 217 -4.41 10.23 -0.67
CA MET A 217 -5.13 11.28 0.05
C MET A 217 -4.91 12.66 -0.57
N GLY A 218 -4.05 12.80 -1.57
CA GLY A 218 -3.65 14.09 -2.14
C GLY A 218 -2.66 14.84 -1.25
N GLU A 219 -1.90 14.14 -0.41
CA GLU A 219 -0.90 14.72 0.48
C GLU A 219 0.51 14.27 0.10
N GLU A 220 1.50 15.11 0.42
CA GLU A 220 2.90 14.70 0.36
C GLU A 220 3.24 13.91 1.64
N PRO A 221 3.81 12.70 1.54
CA PRO A 221 4.21 11.93 2.72
C PRO A 221 5.24 12.68 3.59
N PRO A 222 5.33 12.37 4.90
CA PRO A 222 6.49 12.72 5.72
C PRO A 222 7.80 12.24 5.08
N GLN A 223 8.91 12.92 5.37
CA GLN A 223 10.17 12.73 4.65
C GLN A 223 10.67 11.28 4.73
N GLU A 224 10.52 10.63 5.89
CA GLU A 224 10.90 9.24 6.13
C GLU A 224 10.14 8.23 5.25
N TYR A 225 8.93 8.57 4.81
CA TYR A 225 8.11 7.72 3.93
C TYR A 225 8.21 8.12 2.45
N ARG A 226 9.05 9.09 2.07
CA ARG A 226 9.27 9.45 0.65
C ARG A 226 10.24 8.48 -0.01
N VAL A 227 9.81 7.23 -0.10
CA VAL A 227 10.60 6.13 -0.62
C VAL A 227 10.05 5.60 -1.93
N LEU A 228 10.89 5.08 -2.82
CA LEU A 228 10.47 4.40 -4.05
C LEU A 228 10.30 2.90 -3.81
N GLY A 229 9.35 2.29 -4.52
CA GLY A 229 9.11 0.85 -4.46
C GLY A 229 7.64 0.47 -4.45
N PHE A 230 7.39 -0.84 -4.55
CA PHE A 230 6.04 -1.39 -4.58
C PHE A 230 5.40 -1.33 -3.19
N GLY A 231 4.24 -0.67 -3.06
CA GLY A 231 3.46 -0.59 -1.82
C GLY A 231 2.19 -1.45 -1.92
N LYS A 232 1.03 -0.79 -2.10
CA LYS A 232 -0.26 -1.48 -2.33
C LYS A 232 -0.50 -1.72 -3.81
N TYR A 233 -0.92 -2.94 -4.17
CA TYR A 233 -1.21 -3.33 -5.54
C TYR A 233 -2.27 -2.43 -6.19
N LYS A 234 -3.37 -2.15 -5.49
CA LYS A 234 -4.44 -1.24 -5.99
C LYS A 234 -3.95 0.16 -6.33
N PHE A 235 -2.93 0.67 -5.64
CA PHE A 235 -2.37 2.00 -5.90
C PHE A 235 -1.28 1.96 -6.95
N ALA A 236 -0.46 0.90 -6.97
CA ALA A 236 0.49 0.64 -8.05
C ALA A 236 -0.19 0.61 -9.43
N VAL A 237 -1.39 0.02 -9.54
CA VAL A 237 -2.18 0.05 -10.78
C VAL A 237 -2.53 1.49 -11.19
N LYS A 238 -2.93 2.34 -10.23
CA LYS A 238 -3.26 3.75 -10.50
C LYS A 238 -2.06 4.57 -10.98
N TYR A 239 -0.89 4.36 -10.38
CA TYR A 239 0.33 5.10 -10.74
C TYR A 239 0.82 4.81 -12.16
N ARG A 240 0.37 3.68 -12.73
CA ARG A 240 0.72 3.24 -14.09
C ARG A 240 -0.44 3.40 -15.08
N ASP A 241 -1.57 3.96 -14.65
CA ASP A 241 -2.72 4.17 -15.52
C ASP A 241 -2.53 5.46 -16.32
N ASP A 242 -2.30 5.34 -17.63
CA ASP A 242 -2.18 6.47 -18.56
C ASP A 242 -3.42 7.37 -18.56
N GLN A 243 -4.58 6.88 -18.12
CA GLN A 243 -5.79 7.70 -17.98
C GLN A 243 -5.87 8.47 -16.67
N LEU A 244 -4.89 8.30 -15.77
CA LEU A 244 -4.75 9.02 -14.51
C LEU A 244 -3.34 9.65 -14.38
N PRO A 245 -2.96 10.57 -15.29
CA PRO A 245 -1.60 11.12 -15.38
C PRO A 245 -1.24 12.09 -14.22
N MET A 246 -2.07 12.20 -13.20
CA MET A 246 -1.83 13.06 -12.03
C MET A 246 -0.81 12.46 -11.05
N TYR A 247 -0.52 11.16 -11.16
CA TYR A 247 0.46 10.47 -10.34
C TYR A 247 1.74 10.20 -11.12
N GLU A 248 2.87 10.38 -10.45
CA GLU A 248 4.15 9.81 -10.87
C GLU A 248 4.17 8.30 -10.57
N ASP A 249 5.04 7.54 -11.24
CA ASP A 249 5.20 6.11 -10.97
C ASP A 249 6.14 5.86 -9.78
N TYR A 250 5.62 5.99 -8.57
CA TYR A 250 6.36 5.75 -7.31
C TYR A 250 6.80 4.28 -7.11
N THR A 251 6.28 3.36 -7.93
CA THR A 251 6.63 1.94 -7.83
C THR A 251 8.01 1.65 -8.43
N ARG A 252 8.48 2.55 -9.30
CA ARG A 252 9.75 2.43 -9.99
C ARG A 252 10.90 2.87 -9.12
N LEU A 253 11.81 1.94 -8.85
CA LEU A 253 13.02 2.21 -8.05
C LEU A 253 14.01 3.14 -8.75
N ASP A 254 13.93 3.26 -10.07
CA ASP A 254 14.78 4.09 -10.91
C ASP A 254 14.15 5.45 -11.25
N ALA A 255 12.96 5.75 -10.70
CA ALA A 255 12.28 7.00 -10.98
C ALA A 255 13.03 8.19 -10.37
N ASP A 256 13.16 9.26 -11.15
CA ASP A 256 13.74 10.53 -10.71
C ASP A 256 12.63 11.46 -10.21
N ILE A 257 12.08 11.15 -9.04
CA ILE A 257 11.01 11.93 -8.41
C ILE A 257 11.62 12.83 -7.32
N PRO A 258 11.51 14.17 -7.41
CA PRO A 258 12.12 15.08 -6.45
C PRO A 258 11.71 14.80 -5.00
N GLY A 259 12.70 14.60 -4.13
CA GLY A 259 12.48 14.36 -2.70
C GLY A 259 12.17 12.91 -2.34
N TYR A 260 12.16 12.00 -3.32
CA TYR A 260 12.04 10.56 -3.10
C TYR A 260 13.40 9.87 -3.24
N SER A 261 13.60 8.83 -2.44
CA SER A 261 14.81 8.01 -2.50
C SER A 261 14.48 6.53 -2.62
N PHE A 262 15.43 5.77 -3.15
CA PHE A 262 15.45 4.34 -2.93
C PHE A 262 15.71 4.09 -1.44
N GLY A 263 14.65 3.76 -0.68
CA GLY A 263 14.66 3.68 0.78
C GLY A 263 15.11 2.34 1.36
N LEU A 264 15.54 1.41 0.50
CA LEU A 264 16.21 0.20 0.95
C LEU A 264 17.62 0.59 1.39
N ASP A 265 17.77 0.95 2.67
CA ASP A 265 19.07 1.12 3.33
C ASP A 265 19.76 -0.24 3.45
N LEU A 266 20.11 -0.83 2.31
CA LEU A 266 20.96 -2.00 2.21
C LEU A 266 22.41 -1.58 2.47
N GLY A 267 22.67 -0.65 3.39
CA GLY A 267 23.96 0.01 3.63
C GLY A 267 25.14 -0.94 3.91
N GLU A 268 24.86 -2.21 4.24
CA GLU A 268 25.87 -3.27 4.37
C GLU A 268 25.98 -4.21 3.15
N ASN A 269 25.12 -4.07 2.13
CA ASN A 269 25.04 -4.95 0.96
C ASN A 269 24.66 -4.22 -0.36
N PRO A 270 25.52 -3.29 -0.85
CA PRO A 270 25.28 -2.52 -2.08
C PRO A 270 25.15 -3.40 -3.34
N GLU A 271 25.68 -4.63 -3.33
CA GLU A 271 25.50 -5.57 -4.44
C GLU A 271 24.06 -6.05 -4.59
N LEU A 272 23.30 -6.18 -3.48
CA LEU A 272 21.89 -6.51 -3.53
C LEU A 272 21.06 -5.33 -4.03
N GLU A 273 21.40 -4.11 -3.61
CA GLU A 273 20.77 -2.89 -4.12
C GLU A 273 20.96 -2.78 -5.64
N ASP A 274 22.17 -3.00 -6.14
CA ASP A 274 22.46 -3.02 -7.57
C ASP A 274 21.78 -4.19 -8.30
N GLN A 275 21.66 -5.37 -7.67
CA GLN A 275 20.92 -6.50 -8.25
C GLN A 275 19.42 -6.24 -8.31
N VAL A 276 18.81 -5.75 -7.24
CA VAL A 276 17.38 -5.39 -7.17
C VAL A 276 17.07 -4.26 -8.14
N LYS A 277 17.90 -3.22 -8.18
CA LYS A 277 17.80 -2.15 -9.19
C LYS A 277 17.97 -2.72 -10.60
N SER A 278 19.01 -3.50 -10.87
CA SER A 278 19.26 -4.08 -12.21
C SER A 278 18.16 -5.03 -12.66
N LEU A 279 17.59 -5.83 -11.76
CA LEU A 279 16.43 -6.67 -12.04
C LEU A 279 15.24 -5.79 -12.37
N LEU A 280 14.91 -4.79 -11.54
CA LEU A 280 13.71 -3.99 -11.73
C LEU A 280 13.80 -2.99 -12.90
N SER A 281 14.98 -2.43 -13.20
CA SER A 281 15.25 -1.60 -14.39
C SER A 281 15.14 -2.37 -15.71
N SER A 282 15.24 -3.70 -15.69
CA SER A 282 15.05 -4.52 -16.90
C SER A 282 13.57 -4.69 -17.29
N PHE A 283 12.63 -4.36 -16.38
CA PHE A 283 11.18 -4.41 -16.62
C PHE A 283 10.58 -3.11 -17.15
N THR A 284 11.33 -2.00 -17.11
CA THR A 284 10.84 -0.67 -17.50
C THR A 284 11.16 -0.28 -18.94
N GLY A 285 11.72 -1.22 -19.73
CA GLY A 285 12.17 -1.03 -21.11
C GLY A 285 11.41 -1.84 -22.15
N GLY A 286 10.12 -2.12 -21.93
CA GLY A 286 9.22 -2.82 -22.86
C GLY A 286 8.06 -1.95 -23.30
#